data_AF-A0A1G1GAT2-F1
#
_entry.id   AF-A0A1G1GAT2-F1
#
_cell.length_a   1.000
_cell.length_b   1.000
_cell.length_c   1.000
_cell.angle_alpha   90.00
_cell.angle_beta   90.00
_cell.angle_gamma   90.00
#
_symmetry.space_group_name_H-M   'P 1'
#
loop_
_entity.id
_entity.type
_entity.pdbx_description
1 polymer ?
#
loop_
_entity_poly.entity_id
_entity_poly.type
_entity_poly.pdbx_seq_one_letter_code
_entity_poly.pdbx_strand_id
1 'polypeptide(L)'
;MNNLSNIDKKIKELNRKRASTDDLNALGDLYLRKGDKKLAIEQFYKAAKEISYTQKNKAVAIYKKILSISPNETNALEEIINVFSKSRLVGEQIKYLLLLSKLYQNKGDLKKANSIFRKIQELDPKNNDAEVFFSRGKLNVSRRNTQSRD
;
A
#
# COMPACT_ATOMS: atom_id res chain seq x y z
N MET A 1 -1.97 -36.32 7.36
CA MET A 1 -2.79 -35.13 7.68
C MET A 1 -2.42 -34.02 6.69
N ASN A 2 -3.38 -33.50 5.91
CA ASN A 2 -3.12 -32.53 4.86
C ASN A 2 -2.70 -31.16 5.43
N ASN A 3 -1.75 -30.48 4.79
CA ASN A 3 -1.24 -29.16 5.19
C ASN A 3 -2.36 -28.11 5.38
N LEU A 4 -3.40 -28.16 4.54
CA LEU A 4 -4.59 -27.31 4.65
C LEU A 4 -5.37 -27.54 5.96
N SER A 5 -5.50 -28.79 6.42
CA SER A 5 -6.19 -29.12 7.67
C SER A 5 -5.49 -28.52 8.89
N ASN A 6 -4.15 -28.40 8.85
CA ASN A 6 -3.38 -27.77 9.91
C ASN A 6 -3.53 -26.24 9.90
N ILE A 7 -3.63 -25.62 8.72
CA ILE A 7 -3.88 -24.17 8.58
C ILE A 7 -5.25 -23.81 9.16
N ASP A 8 -6.29 -24.57 8.84
CA ASP A 8 -7.66 -24.30 9.32
C ASP A 8 -7.77 -24.38 10.84
N LYS A 9 -7.13 -25.38 11.45
CA LYS A 9 -7.04 -25.50 12.91
C LYS A 9 -6.36 -24.26 13.51
N LYS A 10 -5.26 -23.79 12.91
CA LYS A 10 -4.52 -22.63 13.43
C LYS A 10 -5.30 -21.32 13.30
N ILE A 11 -5.99 -21.10 12.19
CA ILE A 11 -6.88 -19.95 12.00
C ILE A 11 -7.98 -19.95 13.08
N LYS A 12 -8.61 -21.10 13.33
CA LYS A 12 -9.65 -21.23 14.36
C LYS A 12 -9.13 -20.95 15.76
N GLU A 13 -7.91 -21.37 16.08
CA GLU A 13 -7.25 -21.09 17.36
C GLU A 13 -7.01 -19.59 17.55
N LEU A 14 -6.44 -18.91 16.55
CA LEU A 14 -6.10 -17.49 16.62
C LEU A 14 -7.34 -16.59 16.70
N ASN A 15 -8.44 -16.94 16.01
CA ASN A 15 -9.69 -16.18 16.06
C ASN A 15 -10.44 -16.26 17.39
N ARG A 16 -10.14 -17.24 18.26
CA ARG A 16 -10.83 -17.44 19.56
C ARG A 16 -10.31 -16.52 20.66
N LYS A 17 -9.16 -15.88 20.46
CA LYS A 17 -8.52 -14.99 21.45
C LYS A 17 -8.64 -13.55 20.97
N ARG A 18 -8.47 -12.57 21.88
CA ARG A 18 -8.19 -11.19 21.46
C ARG A 18 -6.85 -11.20 20.73
N ALA A 19 -6.88 -11.18 19.41
CA ALA A 19 -5.69 -11.35 18.59
C ALA A 19 -4.72 -10.18 18.78
N SER A 20 -3.48 -10.49 19.13
CA SER A 20 -2.38 -9.52 19.15
C SER A 20 -2.04 -9.07 17.73
N THR A 21 -1.22 -8.01 17.61
CA THR A 21 -0.69 -7.59 16.30
C THR A 21 0.01 -8.72 15.55
N ASP A 22 0.73 -9.59 16.28
CA ASP A 22 1.43 -10.74 15.71
C ASP A 22 0.47 -11.86 15.30
N ASP A 23 -0.58 -12.11 16.08
CA ASP A 23 -1.63 -13.07 15.72
C ASP A 23 -2.39 -12.62 14.46
N LEU A 24 -2.70 -11.33 14.33
CA LEU A 24 -3.36 -10.77 13.15
C LEU A 24 -2.45 -10.85 11.91
N ASN A 25 -1.16 -10.56 12.06
CA ASN A 25 -0.19 -10.72 10.97
C ASN A 25 -0.07 -12.20 10.56
N ALA A 26 0.00 -13.13 11.52
CA ALA A 26 0.03 -14.56 11.26
C ALA A 26 -1.25 -15.07 10.59
N LEU A 27 -2.43 -14.57 11.00
CA LEU A 27 -3.70 -14.84 10.32
C LEU A 27 -3.65 -14.39 8.86
N GLY A 28 -3.12 -13.20 8.59
CA GLY A 28 -2.93 -12.71 7.22
C GLY A 28 -2.07 -13.65 6.37
N ASP A 29 -0.93 -14.10 6.91
CA ASP A 29 -0.06 -15.07 6.24
C ASP A 29 -0.75 -16.42 6.01
N LEU A 30 -1.55 -16.90 6.97
CA LEU A 30 -2.31 -18.15 6.84
C LEU A 30 -3.41 -18.07 5.78
N TYR A 31 -4.17 -16.97 5.74
CA TYR A 31 -5.17 -16.74 4.70
C TYR A 31 -4.53 -16.62 3.31
N LEU A 32 -3.37 -15.96 3.21
CA LEU A 32 -2.63 -15.86 1.94
C LEU A 32 -2.18 -17.24 1.45
N ARG A 33 -1.69 -18.11 2.35
CA ARG A 33 -1.32 -19.49 2.02
C ARG A 33 -2.51 -20.34 1.56
N LYS A 34 -3.72 -20.02 1.99
CA LYS A 34 -4.96 -20.64 1.49
C LYS A 34 -5.45 -20.05 0.16
N GLY A 35 -4.81 -19.00 -0.33
CA GLY A 35 -5.25 -18.27 -1.53
C GLY A 35 -6.33 -17.22 -1.25
N ASP A 36 -6.76 -17.04 0.00
CA ASP A 36 -7.75 -16.01 0.36
C ASP A 36 -7.07 -14.66 0.56
N LYS A 37 -6.74 -14.03 -0.57
CA LYS A 37 -6.07 -12.72 -0.61
C LYS A 37 -6.88 -11.63 0.08
N LYS A 38 -8.22 -11.68 -0.01
CA LYS A 38 -9.10 -10.66 0.58
C LYS A 38 -9.02 -10.71 2.10
N LEU A 39 -9.19 -11.89 2.70
CA LEU A 39 -9.05 -12.05 4.14
C LEU A 39 -7.62 -11.78 4.60
N ALA A 40 -6.61 -12.16 3.82
CA ALA A 40 -5.22 -11.85 4.14
C ALA A 40 -4.99 -10.34 4.31
N ILE A 41 -5.41 -9.55 3.32
CA ILE A 41 -5.31 -8.08 3.33
C ILE A 41 -6.07 -7.49 4.53
N GLU A 42 -7.28 -7.99 4.82
CA GLU A 42 -8.07 -7.53 5.97
C GLU A 42 -7.31 -7.72 7.29
N GLN A 43 -6.70 -8.89 7.51
CA GLN A 43 -5.97 -9.14 8.76
C GLN A 43 -4.67 -8.34 8.83
N PHE A 44 -3.96 -8.14 7.71
CA PHE A 44 -2.80 -7.27 7.69
C PHE A 44 -3.15 -5.82 8.02
N TYR A 45 -4.27 -5.29 7.54
CA TYR A 45 -4.73 -3.95 7.93
C TYR A 45 -5.03 -3.85 9.42
N LYS A 46 -5.73 -4.85 9.98
CA LYS A 46 -5.99 -4.92 11.42
C LYS A 46 -4.69 -4.94 12.21
N ALA A 47 -3.73 -5.79 11.81
CA ALA A 47 -2.42 -5.88 12.44
C ALA A 47 -1.68 -4.54 12.41
N ALA A 48 -1.63 -3.87 11.25
CA ALA A 48 -0.88 -2.64 11.07
C ALA A 48 -1.48 -1.46 11.86
N LYS A 49 -2.82 -1.39 11.99
CA LYS A 49 -3.51 -0.33 12.74
C LYS A 49 -3.31 -0.41 14.25
N GLU A 50 -3.17 -1.62 14.79
CA GLU A 50 -2.95 -1.85 16.21
C GLU A 50 -1.48 -1.66 16.64
N ILE A 51 -0.56 -1.48 15.67
CA ILE A 51 0.85 -1.22 15.97
C ILE A 51 1.03 0.20 16.50
N SER A 52 1.64 0.29 17.68
CA SER A 52 2.03 1.58 18.28
C SER A 52 2.94 2.39 17.36
N TYR A 53 2.82 3.71 17.44
CA TYR A 53 3.65 4.66 16.70
C TYR A 53 5.16 4.45 16.91
N THR A 54 5.60 3.97 18.08
CA THR A 54 7.01 3.66 18.35
C THR A 54 7.55 2.49 17.52
N GLN A 55 6.66 1.63 17.01
CA GLN A 55 6.97 0.46 16.19
C GLN A 55 6.62 0.68 14.71
N LYS A 56 6.64 1.93 14.24
CA LYS A 56 6.28 2.33 12.87
C LYS A 56 6.90 1.50 11.73
N ASN A 57 8.14 1.01 11.90
CA ASN A 57 8.79 0.16 10.90
C ASN A 57 8.09 -1.20 10.73
N LYS A 58 7.53 -1.74 11.82
CA LYS A 58 6.73 -2.97 11.80
C LYS A 58 5.42 -2.75 11.03
N ALA A 59 4.74 -1.63 11.26
CA ALA A 59 3.53 -1.27 10.52
C ALA A 59 3.81 -1.12 9.01
N VAL A 60 4.90 -0.43 8.65
CA VAL A 60 5.33 -0.28 7.24
C VAL A 60 5.60 -1.64 6.59
N ALA A 61 6.25 -2.57 7.29
CA ALA A 61 6.49 -3.92 6.77
C ALA A 61 5.18 -4.66 6.47
N ILE A 62 4.17 -4.53 7.33
CA ILE A 62 2.86 -5.15 7.12
C ILE A 62 2.12 -4.48 5.95
N TYR A 63 2.13 -3.15 5.84
CA TYR A 63 1.56 -2.48 4.67
C TYR A 63 2.26 -2.88 3.36
N LYS A 64 3.58 -3.12 3.38
CA LYS A 64 4.30 -3.66 2.21
C LYS A 64 3.84 -5.07 1.83
N LYS A 65 3.44 -5.93 2.79
CA LYS A 65 2.80 -7.22 2.49
C LYS A 65 1.47 -7.04 1.77
N ILE A 66 0.68 -6.03 2.14
CA ILE A 66 -0.57 -5.71 1.44
C ILE A 66 -0.27 -5.33 -0.02
N LEU A 67 0.73 -4.47 -0.23
CA LEU A 67 1.13 -4.01 -1.57
C LEU A 67 1.72 -5.13 -2.44
N SER A 68 2.34 -6.16 -1.86
CA SER A 68 2.81 -7.31 -2.63
C SER A 68 1.66 -8.20 -3.12
N ILE A 69 0.52 -8.21 -2.41
CA ILE A 69 -0.70 -8.92 -2.81
C ILE A 69 -1.53 -8.07 -3.77
N SER A 70 -1.63 -6.78 -3.50
CA SER A 70 -2.45 -5.80 -4.22
C SER A 70 -1.66 -4.50 -4.44
N PRO A 71 -0.90 -4.39 -5.55
CA PRO A 71 -0.07 -3.22 -5.81
C PRO A 71 -0.82 -1.90 -6.04
N ASN A 72 -2.13 -1.97 -6.30
CA ASN A 72 -3.00 -0.82 -6.53
C ASN A 72 -3.77 -0.35 -5.28
N GLU A 73 -3.42 -0.90 -4.11
CA GLU A 73 -4.03 -0.60 -2.83
C GLU A 73 -3.59 0.77 -2.30
N THR A 74 -4.36 1.81 -2.63
CA THR A 74 -4.01 3.20 -2.32
C THR A 74 -3.95 3.49 -0.83
N ASN A 75 -4.81 2.87 -0.04
CA ASN A 75 -4.85 3.07 1.42
C ASN A 75 -3.55 2.62 2.10
N ALA A 76 -2.98 1.49 1.68
CA ALA A 76 -1.69 1.02 2.19
C ALA A 76 -0.53 1.96 1.81
N LEU A 77 -0.54 2.53 0.59
CA LEU A 77 0.43 3.55 0.20
C LEU A 77 0.32 4.81 1.05
N GLU A 78 -0.91 5.29 1.28
CA GLU A 78 -1.18 6.49 2.08
C GLU A 78 -0.69 6.33 3.53
N GLU A 79 -0.88 5.16 4.14
CA GLU A 79 -0.37 4.88 5.49
C GLU A 79 1.16 4.83 5.54
N ILE A 80 1.83 4.23 4.54
CA ILE A 80 3.30 4.24 4.44
C ILE A 80 3.82 5.67 4.30
N ILE A 81 3.20 6.48 3.43
CA ILE A 81 3.54 7.90 3.24
C ILE A 81 3.39 8.67 4.56
N ASN A 82 2.31 8.43 5.30
CA ASN A 82 2.07 9.06 6.61
C ASN A 82 3.18 8.72 7.61
N VAL A 83 3.60 7.45 7.66
CA VAL A 83 4.71 7.01 8.52
C VAL A 83 6.02 7.72 8.15
N PHE A 84 6.38 7.78 6.87
CA PHE A 84 7.62 8.44 6.46
C PHE A 84 7.57 9.97 6.64
N SER A 85 6.41 10.58 6.43
CA SER A 85 6.16 12.00 6.68
C SER A 85 6.42 12.34 8.15
N LYS A 86 5.83 11.59 9.09
CA LYS A 86 6.03 11.81 10.52
C LYS A 86 7.46 11.48 10.98
N SER A 87 8.15 10.63 10.24
CA SER A 87 9.55 10.27 10.49
C SER A 87 10.55 11.23 9.87
N ARG A 88 10.10 12.26 9.14
CA ARG A 88 10.95 13.19 8.37
C ARG A 88 11.89 12.49 7.38
N LEU A 89 11.50 11.30 6.91
CA LEU A 89 12.24 10.53 5.91
C LEU A 89 11.75 10.92 4.52
N VAL A 90 12.12 12.12 4.08
CA VAL A 90 11.59 12.76 2.87
C VAL A 90 11.85 11.93 1.61
N GLY A 91 13.06 11.37 1.45
CA GLY A 91 13.39 10.53 0.30
C GLY A 91 12.51 9.29 0.18
N GLU A 92 12.24 8.60 1.29
CA GLU A 92 11.32 7.45 1.30
C GLU A 92 9.88 7.91 1.07
N GLN A 93 9.46 9.01 1.68
CA GLN A 93 8.13 9.59 1.46
C GLN A 93 7.87 9.88 -0.02
N ILE A 94 8.82 10.50 -0.72
CA ILE A 94 8.72 10.85 -2.14
C ILE A 94 8.57 9.58 -3.01
N LYS A 95 9.32 8.52 -2.73
CA LYS A 95 9.20 7.25 -3.47
C LYS A 95 7.76 6.73 -3.47
N TYR A 96 7.10 6.75 -2.31
CA TYR A 96 5.71 6.27 -2.19
C TYR A 96 4.69 7.28 -2.73
N LEU A 97 4.94 8.59 -2.63
CA LEU A 97 4.11 9.61 -3.28
C LEU A 97 4.10 9.45 -4.81
N LEU A 98 5.25 9.16 -5.42
CA LEU A 98 5.35 8.89 -6.87
C LEU A 98 4.54 7.65 -7.29
N LEU A 99 4.55 6.59 -6.47
CA LEU A 99 3.73 5.40 -6.73
C LEU A 99 2.24 5.73 -6.66
N LEU A 100 1.82 6.47 -5.62
CA LEU A 100 0.43 6.85 -5.43
C LEU A 100 -0.07 7.79 -6.55
N SER A 101 0.74 8.75 -6.98
CA SER A 101 0.39 9.64 -8.08
C SER A 101 0.21 8.88 -9.39
N LYS A 102 1.10 7.92 -9.70
CA LYS A 102 0.97 7.05 -10.87
C LYS A 102 -0.30 6.21 -10.83
N LEU A 103 -0.70 5.70 -9.67
CA LEU A 103 -1.97 4.98 -9.53
C LEU A 103 -3.17 5.88 -9.81
N TYR A 104 -3.19 7.10 -9.28
CA TYR A 104 -4.26 8.05 -9.56
C TYR A 104 -4.32 8.46 -11.03
N GLN A 105 -3.18 8.65 -11.69
CA GLN A 105 -3.13 8.87 -13.15
C GLN A 105 -3.73 7.70 -13.93
N ASN A 106 -3.33 6.46 -13.59
CA ASN A 106 -3.85 5.26 -14.25
C ASN A 106 -5.36 5.09 -14.06
N LYS A 107 -5.92 5.60 -12.95
CA LYS A 107 -7.36 5.63 -12.65
C LYS A 107 -8.08 6.83 -13.30
N GLY A 108 -7.36 7.73 -13.97
CA GLY A 108 -7.92 8.96 -14.54
C GLY A 108 -8.18 10.09 -13.54
N ASP A 109 -7.84 9.91 -12.26
CA ASP A 109 -7.98 10.94 -11.22
C ASP A 109 -6.80 11.92 -11.25
N LEU A 110 -6.77 12.72 -12.32
CA LEU A 110 -5.70 13.70 -12.55
C LEU A 110 -5.66 14.77 -11.47
N LYS A 111 -6.79 15.08 -10.82
CA LYS A 111 -6.86 16.05 -9.73
C LYS A 111 -6.05 15.58 -8.54
N LYS A 112 -6.25 14.33 -8.09
CA LYS A 112 -5.45 13.77 -6.98
C LYS A 112 -4.00 13.57 -7.36
N ALA A 113 -3.72 13.10 -8.58
CA ALA A 113 -2.36 12.97 -9.07
C ALA A 113 -1.62 14.32 -9.00
N ASN A 114 -2.20 15.39 -9.58
CA ASN A 114 -1.61 16.74 -9.58
C ASN A 114 -1.35 17.27 -8.16
N SER A 115 -2.29 17.02 -7.23
CA SER A 115 -2.12 17.41 -5.82
C SER A 115 -0.88 16.75 -5.19
N ILE A 116 -0.68 15.46 -5.46
CA ILE A 116 0.50 14.73 -4.97
C ILE A 116 1.80 15.27 -5.59
N PHE A 117 1.79 15.61 -6.89
CA PHE A 117 2.99 16.19 -7.52
C PHE A 117 3.39 17.54 -6.90
N ARG A 118 2.43 18.41 -6.60
CA ARG A 118 2.71 19.67 -5.89
C ARG A 118 3.35 19.40 -4.54
N LYS A 119 2.81 18.43 -3.78
CA LYS A 119 3.41 18.01 -2.51
C LYS A 119 4.84 17.50 -2.67
N ILE A 120 5.16 16.77 -3.74
CA ILE A 120 6.55 16.34 -4.01
C ILE A 120 7.45 17.54 -4.28
N GLN A 121 7.01 18.51 -5.08
CA GLN A 121 7.78 19.74 -5.37
C GLN A 121 8.00 20.60 -4.13
N GLU A 122 7.02 20.66 -3.22
CA GLU A 122 7.15 21.32 -1.92
C GLU A 122 8.18 20.63 -1.02
N LEU A 123 8.24 19.29 -1.05
CA LEU A 123 9.17 18.50 -0.24
C LEU A 123 10.59 18.47 -0.79
N ASP A 124 10.74 18.47 -2.11
CA ASP A 124 12.02 18.47 -2.80
C ASP A 124 11.92 19.29 -4.11
N PRO A 125 12.17 20.61 -4.04
CA PRO A 125 12.07 21.50 -5.19
C PRO A 125 13.05 21.18 -6.34
N LYS A 126 14.09 20.37 -6.08
CA LYS A 126 15.11 19.98 -7.07
C LYS A 126 14.84 18.60 -7.68
N ASN A 127 13.72 17.98 -7.35
CA ASN A 127 13.39 16.64 -7.81
C ASN A 127 12.98 16.62 -9.29
N ASN A 128 13.97 16.59 -10.19
CA ASN A 128 13.74 16.52 -11.64
C ASN A 128 12.98 15.25 -12.05
N ASP A 129 13.08 14.16 -11.26
CA ASP A 129 12.34 12.92 -11.53
C ASP A 129 10.83 13.13 -11.43
N ALA A 130 10.36 13.93 -10.46
CA ALA A 130 8.95 14.24 -10.30
C ALA A 130 8.35 14.90 -11.56
N GLU A 131 9.10 15.78 -12.21
CA GLU A 131 8.70 16.46 -13.45
C GLU A 131 8.69 15.53 -14.67
N VAL A 132 9.70 14.67 -14.80
CA VAL A 132 9.78 13.68 -15.89
C VAL A 132 8.67 12.63 -15.76
N PHE A 133 8.40 12.14 -14.55
CA PHE A 133 7.30 11.20 -14.29
C PHE A 133 5.94 11.86 -14.53
N PHE A 134 5.77 13.13 -14.16
CA PHE A 134 4.55 13.89 -14.42
C PHE A 134 4.25 14.01 -15.92
N SER A 135 5.25 14.40 -16.70
CA SER A 135 5.16 14.61 -18.15
C SER A 135 4.83 13.31 -18.89
N ARG A 136 5.49 12.20 -18.51
CA ARG A 136 5.21 10.87 -19.07
C ARG A 136 3.82 10.33 -18.68
N GLY A 137 3.35 10.65 -17.47
CA GLY A 137 2.02 10.28 -16.98
C GLY A 137 0.88 10.86 -17.82
N LYS A 138 0.95 12.17 -18.12
CA LYS A 138 -0.01 12.85 -19.00
C LYS A 138 -0.10 12.22 -20.38
N LEU A 139 1.05 11.90 -20.99
CA LEU A 139 1.12 11.32 -22.33
C LEU A 139 0.48 9.93 -22.42
N ASN A 140 0.65 9.09 -21.39
CA ASN A 140 0.06 7.75 -21.35
C ASN A 140 -1.46 7.77 -21.18
N VAL A 141 -2.00 8.74 -20.44
CA VAL A 141 -3.46 8.93 -20.30
C VAL A 141 -4.07 9.44 -21.60
N SER A 142 -3.42 10.40 -22.27
CA SER A 142 -3.88 10.90 -23.57
C SER A 142 -3.96 9.79 -24.63
N ARG A 143 -2.99 8.87 -24.66
CA ARG A 143 -2.99 7.73 -25.60
C ARG A 143 -4.06 6.68 -25.30
N ARG A 144 -4.42 6.46 -24.03
CA ARG A 144 -5.51 5.53 -23.67
C ARG A 144 -6.88 6.10 -24.05
N ASN A 145 -7.08 7.41 -23.90
CA ASN A 145 -8.35 8.05 -24.22
C ASN A 145 -8.66 8.09 -25.74
N THR A 146 -7.65 7.92 -26.60
CA THR A 146 -7.82 7.85 -28.06
C THR A 146 -8.05 6.44 -28.60
N GLN A 147 -7.81 5.39 -27.81
CA GLN A 147 -8.00 3.98 -28.21
C GLN A 147 -9.33 3.37 -27.75
N SER A 148 -10.16 4.11 -27.01
CA SER A 148 -11.44 3.64 -26.48
C SER A 148 -12.66 4.16 -27.26
N ARG A 149 -12.49 4.57 -28.52
CA ARG A 149 -13.53 5.19 -29.36
C ARG A 149 -13.85 4.42 -30.64
N ASP A 150 -13.52 3.13 -30.69
CA ASP A 150 -13.92 2.23 -31.77
C ASP A 150 -14.92 1.19 -31.26
#